data_AF-A0AAV2DXC1-F1
#
_entry.id   AF-A0AAV2DXC1-F1
#
_cell.length_a   1.000
_cell.length_b   1.000
_cell.length_c   1.000
_cell.angle_alpha   90.00
_cell.angle_beta   90.00
_cell.angle_gamma   90.00
#
_symmetry.space_group_name_H-M   'P 1'
#
loop_
_entity.id
_entity.type
_entity.pdbx_description
1 polymer ?
#
loop_
_entity_poly.entity_id
_entity_poly.type
_entity_poly.pdbx_seq_one_letter_code
_entity_poly.pdbx_strand_id
1 'polypeptide(L)'
;MGRHQKVIMSMASAVLVVVACLSVGIGSARAQSCCGGEVSDVLGWQNYVTNILTMLARETPTQAPGSTYTTTYAGRIKGDALCPSSYGGQACIDCMKRLQIKLQAACPNSASGDADEGSTSSCTMSFVKL
;
A
#
# COMPACT_ATOMS: atom_id res chain seq x y z
N MET A 1 -43.28 40.14 -21.52
CA MET A 1 -44.25 39.34 -20.72
C MET A 1 -44.10 37.89 -21.18
N GLY A 2 -43.77 36.87 -20.39
CA GLY A 2 -43.30 36.74 -19.02
C GLY A 2 -42.62 35.37 -18.94
N ARG A 3 -41.32 35.30 -18.58
CA ARG A 3 -40.80 34.64 -17.38
C ARG A 3 -41.80 33.71 -16.65
N HIS A 4 -41.65 32.41 -16.82
CA HIS A 4 -41.90 31.43 -15.76
C HIS A 4 -40.69 30.47 -15.68
N GLN A 5 -39.70 30.89 -14.89
CA GLN A 5 -38.69 30.00 -14.33
C GLN A 5 -39.36 29.18 -13.23
N LYS A 6 -39.31 27.84 -13.31
CA LYS A 6 -39.34 26.99 -12.11
C LYS A 6 -38.89 25.57 -12.43
N VAL A 7 -37.59 25.31 -12.38
CA VAL A 7 -37.09 24.00 -11.95
C VAL A 7 -35.86 24.24 -11.09
N ILE A 8 -36.10 24.17 -9.78
CA ILE A 8 -35.06 23.95 -8.78
C ILE A 8 -34.80 22.44 -8.84
N MET A 9 -33.60 22.01 -9.18
CA MET A 9 -33.19 20.62 -8.96
C MET A 9 -31.86 20.62 -8.19
N SER A 10 -31.89 19.88 -7.09
CA SER A 10 -30.93 19.87 -5.98
C SER A 10 -29.48 19.81 -6.41
N MET A 11 -28.68 20.70 -5.83
CA MET A 11 -27.27 20.40 -5.56
C MET A 11 -27.22 19.24 -4.56
N ALA A 12 -27.05 18.02 -5.05
CA ALA A 12 -26.53 16.94 -4.25
C ALA A 12 -25.07 17.28 -3.92
N SER A 13 -24.84 17.84 -2.73
CA SER A 13 -23.51 18.04 -2.19
C SER A 13 -22.99 16.66 -1.76
N ALA A 14 -22.33 15.97 -2.67
CA ALA A 14 -21.59 14.76 -2.36
C ALA A 14 -20.31 15.16 -1.62
N VAL A 15 -20.41 15.32 -0.30
CA VAL A 15 -19.23 15.33 0.57
C VAL A 15 -18.70 13.90 0.56
N LEU A 16 -17.83 13.60 -0.40
CA LEU A 16 -17.00 12.40 -0.40
C LEU A 16 -15.99 12.55 0.74
N VAL A 17 -16.38 12.05 1.91
CA VAL A 17 -15.46 11.76 3.01
C VAL A 17 -14.37 10.88 2.44
N VAL A 18 -13.14 11.40 2.43
CA VAL A 18 -11.94 10.69 2.01
C VAL A 18 -11.77 9.48 2.94
N VAL A 19 -12.23 8.32 2.48
CA VAL A 19 -12.03 7.04 3.16
C VAL A 19 -10.56 6.67 2.98
N ALA A 20 -9.79 6.83 4.06
CA ALA A 20 -8.49 6.22 4.21
C ALA A 20 -8.65 4.69 4.19
N CYS A 21 -8.31 4.07 3.07
CA CYS A 21 -8.06 2.63 2.87
C CYS A 21 -8.75 1.63 3.82
N LEU A 22 -10.07 1.73 3.95
CA LEU A 22 -10.93 0.75 4.62
C LEU A 22 -12.04 0.37 3.64
N SER A 23 -11.65 -0.43 2.64
CA SER A 23 -12.56 -1.01 1.66
C SER A 23 -12.25 -2.50 1.54
N VAL A 24 -12.86 -3.31 2.41
CA VAL A 24 -13.13 -4.71 2.05
C VAL A 24 -14.19 -4.64 0.96
N GLY A 25 -13.76 -4.71 -0.30
CA GLY A 25 -14.61 -4.49 -1.48
C GLY A 25 -14.01 -5.18 -2.70
N ILE A 26 -14.41 -6.43 -2.88
CA ILE A 26 -14.12 -7.29 -4.03
C ILE A 26 -14.47 -6.56 -5.33
N GLY A 27 -13.56 -6.54 -6.32
CA GLY A 27 -13.95 -6.37 -7.73
C GLY A 27 -13.29 -5.24 -8.55
N SER A 28 -12.10 -4.75 -8.23
CA SER A 28 -11.34 -3.92 -9.20
C SER A 28 -9.83 -4.10 -9.07
N ALA A 29 -9.25 -4.76 -10.08
CA ALA A 29 -7.83 -5.00 -10.29
C ALA A 29 -7.07 -3.68 -10.61
N ARG A 30 -6.92 -2.80 -9.62
CA ARG A 30 -6.01 -1.65 -9.70
C ARG A 30 -5.01 -1.80 -8.59
N ALA A 31 -3.73 -1.88 -8.96
CA ALA A 31 -2.61 -1.87 -8.03
C ALA A 31 -2.78 -0.70 -7.05
N GLN A 32 -3.26 -0.97 -5.83
CA GLN A 32 -3.55 0.06 -4.86
C GLN A 32 -2.38 0.17 -3.89
N SER A 33 -2.05 1.39 -3.50
CA SER A 33 -1.17 1.64 -2.37
C SER A 33 -1.95 2.44 -1.35
N CYS A 34 -1.85 2.02 -0.10
CA CYS A 34 -2.58 2.56 1.02
C CYS A 34 -1.56 3.01 2.07
N CYS A 35 -1.71 4.23 2.55
CA CYS A 35 -0.87 4.79 3.59
C CYS A 35 -1.74 5.16 4.79
N GLY A 36 -1.30 4.80 6.00
CA GLY A 36 -2.05 5.00 7.23
C GLY A 36 -1.24 5.75 8.28
N GLY A 37 -1.89 6.72 8.95
CA GLY A 37 -1.26 7.54 9.98
C GLY A 37 -0.12 8.42 9.48
N GLU A 38 0.38 9.29 10.35
CA GLU A 38 1.52 10.16 10.06
C GLU A 38 2.51 10.09 11.24
N VAL A 39 3.80 10.08 10.93
CA VAL A 39 4.88 10.10 11.92
C VAL A 39 5.54 11.47 11.91
N SER A 40 5.45 12.19 13.03
CA SER A 40 5.96 13.56 13.15
C SER A 40 7.49 13.66 13.10
N ASP A 41 8.22 12.58 13.44
CA ASP A 41 9.68 12.51 13.31
C ASP A 41 10.07 11.94 11.94
N VAL A 42 9.98 12.82 10.94
CA VAL A 42 10.03 12.46 9.52
C VAL A 42 11.40 11.93 9.08
N LEU A 43 12.49 12.57 9.51
CA LEU A 43 13.84 12.28 9.03
C LEU A 43 14.35 10.91 9.51
N GLY A 44 14.08 10.54 10.77
CA GLY A 44 14.42 9.21 11.27
C GLY A 44 13.52 8.13 10.69
N TRP A 45 12.23 8.43 10.52
CA TRP A 45 11.22 7.48 10.08
C TRP A 45 11.42 6.98 8.64
N GLN A 46 11.73 7.88 7.71
CA GLN A 46 11.98 7.51 6.31
C GLN A 46 13.11 6.47 6.17
N ASN A 47 14.13 6.56 7.03
CA ASN A 47 15.21 5.57 7.06
C ASN A 47 14.70 4.20 7.52
N TYR A 48 13.86 4.14 8.55
CA TYR A 48 13.24 2.89 9.00
C TYR A 48 12.37 2.26 7.91
N VAL A 49 11.53 3.06 7.23
CA VAL A 49 10.70 2.60 6.10
C VAL A 49 11.57 2.09 4.95
N THR A 50 12.63 2.82 4.58
CA THR A 50 13.53 2.42 3.50
C THR A 50 14.22 1.10 3.80
N ASN A 51 14.74 0.92 5.03
CA ASN A 51 15.44 -0.30 5.42
C ASN A 51 14.50 -1.51 5.49
N ILE A 52 13.32 -1.39 6.10
CA ILE A 52 12.40 -2.53 6.18
C ILE A 52 11.95 -2.97 4.79
N LEU A 53 11.61 -2.05 3.89
CA LEU A 53 11.17 -2.38 2.53
C LEU A 53 12.31 -3.00 1.72
N THR A 54 13.55 -2.53 1.91
CA THR A 54 14.73 -3.13 1.27
C THR A 54 14.99 -4.55 1.77
N MET A 55 14.86 -4.80 3.07
CA MET A 55 14.96 -6.14 3.63
C MET A 55 13.89 -7.07 3.08
N LEU A 56 12.62 -6.63 3.06
CA LEU A 56 11.52 -7.41 2.48
C LEU A 56 11.78 -7.73 1.00
N ALA A 57 12.20 -6.76 0.19
CA ALA A 57 12.42 -6.97 -1.23
C ALA A 57 13.58 -7.92 -1.54
N ARG A 58 14.59 -7.97 -0.66
CA ARG A 58 15.75 -8.86 -0.79
C ARG A 58 15.47 -10.29 -0.31
N GLU A 59 14.80 -10.43 0.83
CA GLU A 59 14.63 -11.72 1.51
C GLU A 59 13.37 -12.48 1.08
N THR A 60 12.31 -11.80 0.65
CA THR A 60 11.07 -12.50 0.25
C THR A 60 11.28 -13.45 -0.94
N PRO A 61 12.05 -13.08 -2.00
CA PRO A 61 12.31 -14.00 -3.12
C PRO A 61 13.15 -15.23 -2.75
N THR A 62 13.82 -15.24 -1.60
CA THR A 62 14.58 -16.40 -1.10
C THR A 62 13.72 -17.35 -0.25
N GLN A 63 12.50 -16.93 0.13
CA GLN A 63 11.56 -17.78 0.85
C GLN A 63 10.85 -18.77 -0.09
N ALA A 64 10.21 -19.78 0.50
CA ALA A 64 9.39 -20.71 -0.26
C ALA A 64 8.25 -19.97 -0.99
N PRO A 65 8.02 -20.22 -2.29
CA PRO A 65 6.95 -19.58 -3.04
C PRO A 65 5.58 -19.72 -2.36
N GLY A 66 4.80 -18.64 -2.31
CA GLY A 66 3.51 -18.60 -1.62
C GLY A 66 3.60 -18.41 -0.10
N SER A 67 4.79 -18.21 0.47
CA SER A 67 4.97 -17.92 1.89
C SER A 67 5.11 -16.43 2.14
N THR A 68 4.50 -15.95 3.23
CA THR A 68 4.71 -14.58 3.72
C THR A 68 6.03 -14.51 4.47
N TYR A 69 6.89 -13.59 4.07
CA TYR A 69 8.07 -13.19 4.83
C TYR A 69 7.72 -12.04 5.77
N THR A 70 7.98 -12.26 7.06
CA THR A 70 7.73 -11.27 8.12
C THR A 70 9.05 -10.92 8.79
N THR A 71 9.32 -9.63 8.97
CA THR A 71 10.51 -9.18 9.71
C THR A 71 10.26 -7.88 10.46
N THR A 72 11.16 -7.55 11.37
CA THR A 72 11.10 -6.31 12.17
C THR A 72 12.46 -5.63 12.10
N TYR A 73 12.46 -4.30 11.93
CA TYR A 73 13.68 -3.50 11.88
C TYR A 73 13.76 -2.59 13.10
N ALA A 74 14.88 -2.69 13.83
CA ALA A 74 15.20 -1.93 15.04
C ALA A 74 14.13 -1.97 16.16
N GLY A 75 13.20 -2.94 16.15
CA GLY A 75 12.07 -3.00 17.09
C GLY A 75 11.07 -1.84 16.95
N ARG A 76 11.15 -1.06 15.86
CA ARG A 76 10.32 0.13 15.61
C ARG A 76 9.32 -0.04 14.49
N ILE A 77 9.61 -0.93 13.55
CA ILE A 77 8.79 -1.14 12.36
C ILE A 77 8.77 -2.62 12.02
N LYS A 78 7.57 -3.15 11.81
CA LYS A 78 7.34 -4.50 11.29
C LYS A 78 7.00 -4.41 9.82
N GLY A 79 7.46 -5.37 9.03
CA GLY A 79 7.14 -5.51 7.62
C GLY A 79 6.70 -6.93 7.29
N ASP A 80 5.75 -7.05 6.38
CA ASP A 80 5.23 -8.30 5.85
C ASP A 80 5.22 -8.23 4.31
N ALA A 81 5.74 -9.25 3.63
CA ALA A 81 5.69 -9.33 2.16
C ALA A 81 5.40 -10.76 1.72
N LEU A 82 4.57 -10.91 0.69
CA LEU A 82 4.20 -12.21 0.14
C LEU A 82 4.45 -12.23 -1.35
N CYS A 83 5.15 -13.27 -1.79
CA CYS A 83 5.29 -13.58 -3.20
C CYS A 83 4.40 -14.78 -3.54
N PRO A 84 3.46 -14.65 -4.48
CA PRO A 84 2.53 -15.74 -4.81
C PRO A 84 3.29 -16.93 -5.41
N SER A 85 2.79 -18.14 -5.17
CA SER A 85 3.41 -19.38 -5.65
C SER A 85 3.44 -19.52 -7.18
N SER A 86 2.62 -18.74 -7.88
CA SER A 86 2.61 -18.65 -9.34
C SER A 86 3.81 -17.89 -9.92
N TYR A 87 4.57 -17.15 -9.10
CA TYR A 87 5.69 -16.34 -9.58
C TYR A 87 6.99 -17.17 -9.56
N GLY A 88 7.70 -17.18 -10.68
CA GLY A 88 9.09 -17.62 -10.71
C GLY A 88 10.00 -16.65 -9.94
N GLY A 89 11.22 -17.09 -9.59
CA GLY A 89 12.15 -16.29 -8.78
C GLY A 89 12.39 -14.88 -9.31
N GLN A 90 12.58 -14.72 -10.62
CA GLN A 90 12.79 -13.39 -11.23
C GLN A 90 11.52 -12.52 -11.18
N ALA A 91 10.36 -13.08 -11.49
CA ALA A 91 9.08 -12.36 -11.42
C ALA A 91 8.80 -11.88 -9.99
N CYS A 92 9.18 -12.69 -8.99
CA CYS A 92 9.11 -12.33 -7.59
C CYS A 92 9.99 -11.12 -7.25
N ILE A 93 11.27 -11.16 -7.65
CA ILE A 93 12.23 -10.07 -7.44
C ILE A 93 11.71 -8.77 -8.06
N ASP A 94 11.23 -8.83 -9.30
CA ASP A 94 10.75 -7.65 -10.01
C ASP A 94 9.48 -7.08 -9.37
N CYS A 95 8.57 -7.94 -8.92
CA CYS A 95 7.36 -7.54 -8.21
C CYS A 95 7.67 -6.85 -6.88
N MET A 96 8.54 -7.46 -6.07
CA MET A 96 8.96 -6.88 -4.78
C MET A 96 9.66 -5.53 -4.94
N LYS A 97 10.51 -5.39 -5.94
CA LYS A 97 11.16 -4.10 -6.25
C LYS A 97 10.15 -3.02 -6.64
N ARG A 98 9.12 -3.35 -7.42
CA ARG A 98 8.06 -2.40 -7.78
C ARG A 98 7.26 -1.95 -6.55
N LEU A 99 6.89 -2.88 -5.67
CA LEU A 99 6.19 -2.55 -4.43
C LEU A 99 7.05 -1.71 -3.48
N GLN A 100 8.34 -2.02 -3.35
CA GLN A 100 9.29 -1.23 -2.57
C GLN A 100 9.31 0.23 -3.03
N ILE A 101 9.52 0.49 -4.32
CA ILE A 101 9.57 1.85 -4.88
C ILE A 101 8.23 2.55 -4.66
N LYS A 102 7.12 1.85 -4.89
CA LYS A 102 5.77 2.39 -4.72
C LYS A 102 5.51 2.85 -3.28
N LEU A 103 5.84 2.02 -2.28
CA LEU A 103 5.64 2.35 -0.87
C LEU A 103 6.62 3.42 -0.37
N GLN A 104 7.87 3.40 -0.81
CA GLN A 104 8.85 4.43 -0.46
C GLN A 104 8.43 5.80 -0.98
N ALA A 105 7.86 5.87 -2.19
CA ALA A 105 7.38 7.13 -2.77
C ALA A 105 6.04 7.58 -2.16
N ALA A 106 5.11 6.65 -1.92
CA ALA A 106 3.75 6.99 -1.48
C ALA A 106 3.63 7.19 0.03
N CYS A 107 4.32 6.39 0.84
CA CYS A 107 4.16 6.34 2.30
C CYS A 107 5.45 6.64 3.09
N PRO A 108 6.31 7.62 2.70
CA PRO A 108 7.59 7.85 3.37
C PRO A 108 7.44 8.30 4.84
N ASN A 109 6.32 8.94 5.17
CA ASN A 109 6.06 9.54 6.48
C ASN A 109 4.88 8.89 7.21
N SER A 110 4.34 7.80 6.66
CA SER A 110 3.15 7.16 7.20
C SER A 110 3.51 6.12 8.25
N ALA A 111 2.69 6.00 9.30
CA ALA A 111 2.92 5.02 10.35
C ALA A 111 2.72 3.58 9.85
N SER A 112 1.92 3.41 8.79
CA SER A 112 1.76 2.16 8.07
C SER A 112 1.65 2.40 6.57
N GLY A 113 1.94 1.36 5.80
CA GLY A 113 1.73 1.33 4.36
C GLY A 113 1.48 -0.08 3.88
N ASP A 114 0.64 -0.22 2.86
CA ASP A 114 0.31 -1.48 2.20
C ASP A 114 0.25 -1.25 0.69
N ALA A 115 0.77 -2.18 -0.08
CA ALA A 115 0.72 -2.15 -1.52
C ALA A 115 0.59 -3.54 -2.13
N ASP A 116 -0.20 -3.60 -3.19
CA ASP A 116 -0.42 -4.79 -4.02
C ASP A 116 -0.29 -4.41 -5.52
N GLU A 117 0.11 -5.38 -6.35
CA GLU A 117 0.20 -5.20 -7.82
C GLU A 117 -1.16 -5.32 -8.54
N GLY A 118 -2.27 -5.60 -7.85
CA GLY A 118 -3.63 -5.39 -8.34
C GLY A 118 -4.30 -6.62 -8.97
N SER A 119 -3.99 -7.83 -8.55
CA SER A 119 -4.66 -9.07 -8.99
C SER A 119 -4.90 -10.02 -7.82
N THR A 120 -5.80 -11.00 -7.96
CA THR A 120 -6.02 -12.01 -6.89
C THR A 120 -4.81 -12.91 -6.63
N SER A 121 -3.74 -12.79 -7.45
CA SER A 121 -2.50 -13.56 -7.38
C SER A 121 -1.26 -12.66 -7.56
N SER A 122 -1.28 -11.44 -7.03
CA SER A 122 -0.12 -10.54 -7.06
C SER A 122 0.71 -10.64 -5.79
N CYS A 123 1.96 -10.17 -5.88
CA CYS A 123 2.75 -9.96 -4.67
C CYS A 123 2.17 -8.79 -3.86
N THR A 124 2.36 -8.88 -2.55
CA THR A 124 1.95 -7.85 -1.60
C THR A 124 3.13 -7.47 -0.71
N MET A 125 3.12 -6.22 -0.22
CA MET A 125 4.12 -5.70 0.70
C MET A 125 3.46 -4.69 1.63
N SER A 126 3.73 -4.79 2.92
CA SER A 126 3.19 -3.89 3.93
C SER A 126 4.20 -3.62 5.03
N PHE A 127 4.00 -2.51 5.74
CA PHE A 127 4.75 -2.16 6.94
C PHE A 127 3.85 -1.46 7.96
N VAL A 128 4.23 -1.55 9.23
CA VAL A 128 3.55 -0.89 10.34
C VAL A 128 4.54 -0.50 11.43
N LYS A 129 4.37 0.68 12.01
CA LYS A 129 5.07 1.14 13.20
C LYS A 129 4.66 0.32 14.42
N LEU A 130 5.66 -0.09 15.21
CA LEU A 130 5.50 -0.76 16.50
C LEU A 130 5.47 0.23 17.65
#